data_AF-A0A357M797-F1
#
_entry.id   AF-A0A357M797-F1
#
_cell.length_a   1.000
_cell.length_b   1.000
_cell.length_c   1.000
_cell.angle_alpha   90.00
_cell.angle_beta   90.00
_cell.angle_gamma   90.00
#
_symmetry.space_group_name_H-M   'P 1'
#
loop_
_entity.id
_entity.type
_entity.pdbx_description
1 polymer ?
#
loop_
_entity_poly.entity_id
_entity_poly.type
_entity_poly.pdbx_seq_one_letter_code
_entity_poly.pdbx_strand_id
1 'polypeptide(L)' 'VLTEATEIGGYMEMPFMTGDTVTGSYNNQCKVYDREGESCLRDGGTIIKTEQSGRKVFYCPNCQHDE' A
#
# COMPACT_ATOMS: atom_id res chain seq x y z
N VAL A 1 -6.80 6.52 5.58
CA VAL A 1 -6.75 5.68 4.37
C VAL A 1 -7.84 6.06 3.38
N LEU A 2 -9.12 5.65 3.52
CA LEU A 2 -10.11 5.93 2.46
C LEU A 2 -10.26 7.42 2.14
N THR A 3 -10.47 8.27 3.15
CA THR A 3 -10.56 9.73 2.99
C THR A 3 -9.32 10.30 2.31
N GLU A 4 -8.13 10.07 2.89
CA GLU A 4 -6.84 10.54 2.35
C GLU A 4 -6.60 10.06 0.91
N ALA A 5 -6.92 8.80 0.61
CA ALA A 5 -6.74 8.24 -0.72
C ALA A 5 -7.69 8.87 -1.74
N THR A 6 -8.96 9.09 -1.38
CA THR A 6 -9.92 9.75 -2.27
C THR A 6 -9.57 11.21 -2.55
N GLU A 7 -8.93 11.90 -1.60
CA GLU A 7 -8.51 13.30 -1.76
C GLU A 7 -7.38 13.47 -2.77
N ILE A 8 -6.55 12.44 -3.00
CA ILE A 8 -5.37 12.52 -3.86
C ILE A 8 -5.41 11.55 -5.05
N GLY A 9 -6.59 11.16 -5.52
CA GLY A 9 -6.73 10.37 -6.76
C GLY A 9 -6.49 8.86 -6.63
N GLY A 10 -6.48 8.33 -5.40
CA GLY A 10 -6.54 6.90 -5.12
C GLY A 10 -5.30 6.10 -5.53
N TYR A 11 -5.49 4.78 -5.59
CA TYR A 11 -4.47 3.81 -6.00
C TYR A 11 -4.79 3.25 -7.39
N MET A 12 -3.97 3.60 -8.38
CA MET A 12 -4.09 3.14 -9.76
C MET A 12 -2.84 3.54 -10.55
N GLU A 13 -2.51 2.82 -11.62
CA GLU A 13 -1.36 3.16 -12.48
C GLU A 13 -1.78 3.96 -13.73
N MET A 14 -2.97 3.69 -14.26
CA MET A 14 -3.46 4.31 -15.50
C MET A 14 -4.38 5.48 -15.17
N PRO A 15 -4.20 6.66 -15.79
CA PRO A 15 -5.10 7.80 -15.61
C PRO A 15 -6.58 7.42 -15.85
N PHE A 16 -7.48 7.88 -14.97
CA PHE A 16 -8.90 7.55 -15.07
C PHE A 16 -9.57 8.20 -16.30
N MET A 17 -9.10 9.39 -16.68
CA MET A 17 -9.59 10.13 -17.85
C MET A 17 -8.48 10.97 -18.50
N THR A 18 -8.70 11.42 -19.74
CA THR A 18 -7.75 12.30 -20.43
C THR A 18 -7.56 13.60 -19.64
N GLY A 19 -6.29 13.93 -19.36
CA GLY A 19 -5.93 15.13 -18.59
C GLY A 19 -5.94 14.95 -17.07
N ASP A 20 -6.21 13.74 -16.58
CA ASP A 20 -6.10 13.42 -15.16
C ASP A 20 -4.62 13.41 -14.72
N THR A 21 -4.33 14.23 -13.71
CA THR A 21 -2.98 14.43 -13.16
C THR A 21 -2.84 13.92 -11.73
N VAL A 22 -3.92 13.43 -11.13
CA VAL A 22 -3.96 13.03 -9.72
C VAL A 22 -4.11 11.53 -9.54
N THR A 23 -4.63 10.79 -10.53
CA THR A 23 -4.77 9.34 -10.45
C THR A 23 -3.47 8.67 -10.00
N GLY A 24 -3.59 7.81 -8.97
CA GLY A 24 -2.46 7.02 -8.47
C GLY A 24 -1.57 7.73 -7.46
N SER A 25 -1.85 8.99 -7.08
CA SER A 25 -0.95 9.69 -6.14
C SER A 25 -0.88 9.03 -4.76
N TYR A 26 -1.85 8.18 -4.40
CA TYR A 26 -1.81 7.43 -3.14
C TYR A 26 -0.87 6.21 -3.20
N ASN A 27 -0.35 5.78 -4.36
CA ASN A 27 0.55 4.62 -4.47
C ASN A 27 1.77 4.79 -3.54
N ASN A 28 2.34 6.00 -3.51
CA ASN A 28 3.50 6.34 -2.66
C ASN A 28 3.17 6.47 -1.17
N GLN A 29 1.88 6.46 -0.78
CA GLN A 29 1.44 6.53 0.61
C GLN A 29 1.12 5.14 1.19
N CYS A 30 1.23 4.08 0.38
CA CYS A 30 1.07 2.70 0.82
C CYS A 30 2.13 2.35 1.88
N LYS A 31 1.66 2.01 3.08
CA LYS A 31 2.57 1.67 4.19
C LYS A 31 3.17 0.27 4.08
N VAL A 32 2.46 -0.68 3.46
CA VAL A 32 2.87 -2.09 3.34
C VAL A 32 2.58 -2.70 1.97
N TYR A 33 1.50 -2.27 1.31
CA TYR A 33 1.06 -2.85 0.05
C TYR A 33 2.11 -2.65 -1.05
N ASP A 34 2.45 -3.74 -1.76
CA ASP A 34 3.47 -3.80 -2.82
C ASP A 34 4.88 -3.35 -2.43
N ARG A 35 5.17 -3.41 -1.11
CA ARG A 35 6.47 -3.04 -0.53
C ARG A 35 7.21 -4.24 0.08
N GLU A 36 7.00 -5.44 -0.46
CA GLU A 36 7.68 -6.66 -0.01
C GLU A 36 9.20 -6.48 -0.03
N GLY A 37 9.88 -6.82 1.07
CA GLY A 37 11.32 -6.69 1.20
C GLY A 37 11.80 -5.29 1.60
N GLU A 38 10.93 -4.27 1.55
CA GLU A 38 11.27 -2.92 2.00
C GLU A 38 11.19 -2.79 3.53
N SER A 39 11.85 -1.74 4.04
CA SER A 39 11.73 -1.35 5.44
C SER A 39 10.34 -0.79 5.77
N CYS A 40 9.78 -1.30 6.85
CA CYS A 40 8.59 -0.79 7.49
C CYS A 40 8.82 0.64 7.97
N LEU A 41 7.87 1.52 7.68
CA LEU A 41 7.95 2.95 8.04
C LEU A 41 7.79 3.20 9.55
N ARG A 42 7.36 2.20 10.33
CA ARG A 42 7.15 2.33 11.78
C ARG A 42 8.37 1.91 12.58
N ASP A 43 8.90 0.73 12.33
CA ASP A 43 9.94 0.10 13.16
C ASP A 43 11.22 -0.27 12.39
N GLY A 44 11.24 -0.09 11.07
CA GLY A 44 12.37 -0.46 10.21
C GLY A 44 12.48 -1.96 9.90
N GLY A 45 11.59 -2.81 10.45
CA GLY A 45 11.54 -4.23 10.15
C GLY A 45 11.18 -4.51 8.68
N THR A 46 11.44 -5.71 8.19
CA THR A 46 11.15 -6.06 6.79
C THR A 46 9.66 -6.32 6.58
N ILE A 47 9.05 -5.67 5.59
CA ILE A 47 7.69 -5.99 5.13
C ILE A 47 7.71 -7.32 4.39
N ILE A 48 6.78 -8.21 4.74
CA ILE A 48 6.64 -9.51 4.08
C ILE A 48 5.34 -9.56 3.29
N LYS A 49 5.36 -10.37 2.23
CA LYS A 49 4.18 -10.74 1.46
C LYS A 49 3.90 -12.22 1.68
N THR A 50 2.62 -12.53 1.88
CA THR A 50 2.11 -13.90 1.90
C THR A 50 0.87 -14.00 1.01
N GLU A 51 0.32 -15.20 0.90
CA GLU A 51 -0.96 -15.44 0.25
C GLU A 51 -1.94 -16.02 1.25
N GLN A 52 -3.12 -15.42 1.35
CA GLN A 52 -4.21 -15.90 2.19
C GLN A 52 -5.45 -16.06 1.34
N SER A 53 -5.96 -17.29 1.23
CA SER A 53 -7.16 -17.62 0.44
C SER A 53 -7.09 -17.09 -1.01
N GLY A 54 -5.91 -17.20 -1.65
CA GLY A 54 -5.69 -16.73 -3.03
C GLY A 54 -5.47 -15.22 -3.17
N ARG A 55 -5.38 -14.47 -2.06
CA ARG A 55 -5.14 -13.02 -2.08
C ARG A 55 -3.74 -12.71 -1.55
N LYS A 56 -3.02 -11.85 -2.26
CA LYS A 56 -1.76 -11.27 -1.77
C LYS A 56 -2.04 -10.44 -0.52
N VAL A 57 -1.29 -10.70 0.54
CA VAL A 57 -1.33 -9.96 1.81
C VAL A 57 0.07 -9.42 2.07
N PHE A 58 0.18 -8.15 2.42
CA PHE A 58 1.44 -7.50 2.76
C PHE A 58 1.34 -6.92 4.16
N TYR A 59 2.33 -7.17 5.01
CA TYR A 59 2.34 -6.68 6.38
C TYR A 59 3.75 -6.66 6.97
N CYS A 60 3.93 -5.92 8.08
CA CYS A 60 5.15 -5.98 8.88
C CYS A 60 4.92 -6.92 10.08
N PRO A 61 5.65 -8.04 10.22
CA PRO A 61 5.41 -9.03 11.27
C PRO A 61 5.77 -8.51 12.67
N ASN A 62 6.65 -7.51 12.75
CA ASN A 62 7.02 -6.86 14.01
C ASN A 62 5.98 -5.83 14.50
N CYS A 63 5.13 -5.33 13.60
CA CYS A 63 4.12 -4.32 13.92
C CYS A 63 2.69 -4.90 13.93
N GLN A 64 2.48 -6.00 13.20
CA GLN A 64 1.20 -6.66 12.98
C GLN A 64 1.41 -8.13 13.28
N HIS A 65 1.15 -8.50 14.52
CA HIS A 65 1.26 -9.84 15.07
C HIS A 65 -0.14 -10.29 15.50
N ASP A 66 -0.43 -11.57 15.31
CA ASP A 66 -1.62 -12.20 15.87
C ASP A 66 -1.50 -12.14 17.40
N GLU A 67 -2.50 -11.60 18.08
CA GLU A 67 -2.63 -11.79 19.54
C GLU A 67 -2.87 -13.25 19.89
#